data_AF-A0A098C0L7-F1
#
_entry.id   AF-A0A098C0L7-F1
#
_cell.length_a   1.000
_cell.length_b   1.000
_cell.length_c   1.000
_cell.angle_alpha   90.00
_cell.angle_beta   90.00
_cell.angle_gamma   90.00
#
_symmetry.space_group_name_H-M   'P 1'
#
loop_
_entity.id
_entity.type
_entity.pdbx_description
1 polymer ?
#
loop_
_entity_poly.entity_id
_entity_poly.type
_entity_poly.pdbx_seq_one_letter_code
_entity_poly.pdbx_strand_id
1 'polypeptide(L)'
;MRPRYLPIDSEYFEIIEEQMKNDETRVIYFTFSDEPELGESNGRIIKIENNREEGDFLIFENGEKVRLDRIVVISGIPGPAYDEYDSYALAPLTCKAGYDDSFCE
;
A
#
# COMPACT_ATOMS: atom_id res chain seq x y z
N MET A 1 5.18 10.67 11.87
CA MET A 1 3.78 10.87 12.36
C MET A 1 3.01 9.59 12.05
N ARG A 2 2.20 9.02 12.97
CA ARG A 2 1.37 7.86 12.58
C ARG A 2 0.22 8.38 11.70
N PRO A 3 0.08 7.92 10.45
CA PRO A 3 -1.00 8.36 9.57
C PRO A 3 -2.34 7.97 10.18
N ARG A 4 -3.34 8.86 10.05
CA ARG A 4 -4.73 8.54 10.40
C ARG A 4 -5.18 7.34 9.58
N TYR A 5 -5.96 6.46 10.20
CA TYR A 5 -6.54 5.33 9.50
C TYR A 5 -7.56 5.82 8.47
N LEU A 6 -7.40 5.38 7.23
CA LEU A 6 -8.39 5.58 6.18
C LEU A 6 -9.31 4.35 6.14
N PRO A 7 -10.64 4.54 6.22
CA PRO A 7 -11.57 3.43 6.10
C PRO A 7 -11.45 2.85 4.69
N ILE A 8 -11.19 1.54 4.62
CA ILE A 8 -11.13 0.80 3.37
C ILE A 8 -12.51 0.28 2.98
N ASP A 9 -12.72 0.14 1.67
CA ASP A 9 -13.97 -0.35 1.12
C ASP A 9 -14.17 -1.85 1.39
N SER A 10 -15.43 -2.28 1.46
CA SER A 10 -15.77 -3.68 1.79
C SER A 10 -15.26 -4.67 0.74
N GLU A 11 -15.17 -4.23 -0.53
CA GLU A 11 -14.66 -5.01 -1.65
C GLU A 11 -13.22 -5.52 -1.43
N TYR A 12 -12.38 -4.73 -0.75
CA TYR A 12 -11.01 -5.14 -0.44
C TYR A 12 -10.95 -6.28 0.56
N PHE A 13 -11.90 -6.36 1.50
CA PHE A 13 -11.98 -7.48 2.42
C PHE A 13 -12.32 -8.76 1.66
N GLU A 14 -13.25 -8.71 0.70
CA GLU A 14 -13.62 -9.86 -0.13
C GLU A 14 -12.42 -10.36 -0.94
N ILE A 15 -11.65 -9.45 -1.55
CA ILE A 15 -10.42 -9.77 -2.27
C ILE A 15 -9.43 -10.48 -1.34
N ILE A 16 -9.23 -9.95 -0.14
CA ILE A 16 -8.30 -10.54 0.83
C ILE A 16 -8.78 -11.91 1.29
N GLU A 17 -10.07 -12.09 1.58
CA GLU A 17 -10.64 -13.38 1.95
C GLU A 17 -10.50 -14.42 0.82
N GLU A 18 -10.57 -13.99 -0.44
CA GLU A 18 -10.27 -14.86 -1.57
C GLU A 18 -8.79 -15.21 -1.63
N GLN A 19 -7.90 -14.24 -1.43
CA GLN A 19 -6.45 -14.47 -1.40
C GLN A 19 -6.01 -15.34 -0.21
N MET A 20 -6.70 -15.28 0.93
CA MET A 20 -6.49 -16.17 2.08
C MET A 20 -6.74 -17.66 1.76
N LYS A 21 -7.52 -17.96 0.71
CA LYS A 21 -7.71 -19.34 0.23
C LYS A 21 -6.51 -19.83 -0.58
N ASN A 22 -5.67 -18.93 -1.09
CA ASN A 22 -4.42 -19.26 -1.75
C ASN A 22 -3.32 -19.51 -0.71
N ASP A 23 -2.39 -20.40 -1.06
CA ASP A 23 -1.27 -20.72 -0.18
C ASP A 23 -0.18 -19.64 -0.22
N GLU A 24 -0.08 -18.89 -1.32
CA GLU A 24 0.88 -17.80 -1.52
C GLU A 24 0.15 -16.52 -1.95
N THR A 25 0.29 -15.45 -1.18
CA THR A 25 -0.18 -14.11 -1.54
C THR A 25 0.98 -13.14 -1.46
N ARG A 26 1.16 -12.35 -2.52
CA ARG A 26 2.14 -11.26 -2.57
C ARG A 26 1.45 -9.93 -2.33
N VAL A 27 1.92 -9.16 -1.36
CA VAL A 27 1.36 -7.85 -1.04
C VAL A 27 2.45 -6.80 -1.07
N ILE A 28 2.21 -5.73 -1.82
CA ILE A 28 3.07 -4.55 -1.89
C ILE A 28 2.38 -3.43 -1.13
N TYR A 29 3.07 -2.77 -0.22
CA TYR A 29 2.52 -1.76 0.67
C TYR A 29 3.50 -0.62 0.95
N PHE A 30 2.99 0.54 1.35
CA PHE A 30 3.85 1.65 1.79
C PHE A 30 4.35 1.44 3.22
N THR A 31 5.65 1.57 3.43
CA THR A 31 6.25 1.53 4.78
C THR A 31 5.94 2.82 5.53
N PHE A 32 6.13 2.82 6.85
CA PHE A 32 5.92 4.00 7.71
C PHE A 32 7.11 4.97 7.75
N SER A 33 8.03 4.86 6.80
CA SER A 33 9.17 5.76 6.68
C SER A 33 8.74 7.19 6.31
N ASP A 34 9.63 8.16 6.56
CA ASP A 34 9.43 9.56 6.18
C ASP A 34 9.43 9.73 4.65
N GLU A 35 10.11 8.82 3.97
CA GLU A 35 10.12 8.67 2.51
C GLU A 35 9.13 7.57 2.09
N PRO A 36 8.47 7.71 0.92
CA PRO A 36 7.56 6.70 0.38
C PRO A 36 8.36 5.49 -0.12
N GLU A 37 8.71 4.61 0.81
CA GLU A 37 9.32 3.33 0.51
C GLU A 37 8.25 2.26 0.38
N LEU A 38 8.45 1.33 -0.56
CA LEU A 38 7.58 0.17 -0.75
C LEU A 38 8.16 -1.03 -0.01
N GLY A 39 7.35 -1.60 0.87
CA GLY A 39 7.55 -2.92 1.43
C GLY A 39 6.87 -3.98 0.58
N GLU A 40 7.44 -5.17 0.61
CA GLU A 40 6.86 -6.37 0.03
C GLU A 40 6.78 -7.44 1.11
N SER A 41 5.62 -8.07 1.23
CA SER A 41 5.46 -9.28 2.02
C SER A 41 4.84 -10.36 1.16
N ASN A 42 5.41 -11.55 1.24
CA ASN A 42 5.01 -12.71 0.47
C ASN A 42 4.88 -13.90 1.40
N GLY A 43 3.69 -14.48 1.39
CA GLY A 43 3.38 -15.66 2.19
C GLY A 43 1.88 -15.89 2.30
N ARG A 44 1.51 -16.80 3.19
CA ARG A 44 0.12 -17.11 3.46
C ARG A 44 -0.46 -16.12 4.45
N ILE A 45 -1.63 -15.57 4.13
CA ILE A 45 -2.38 -14.72 5.04
C ILE A 45 -3.09 -15.61 6.07
N ILE A 46 -2.82 -15.38 7.36
CA ILE A 46 -3.44 -16.16 8.44
C ILE A 46 -4.74 -15.56 8.94
N LYS A 47 -4.82 -14.23 9.04
CA LYS A 47 -6.00 -13.50 9.53
C LYS A 47 -5.88 -12.00 9.24
N ILE A 48 -7.04 -11.34 9.30
CA ILE A 48 -7.14 -9.88 9.37
C ILE A 48 -7.43 -9.50 10.83
N GLU A 49 -6.64 -8.60 11.36
CA GLU A 49 -6.77 -8.03 12.69
C GLU A 49 -7.33 -6.61 12.59
N ASN A 50 -8.62 -6.47 12.89
CA ASN A 50 -9.30 -5.17 12.88
C ASN A 50 -9.08 -4.48 14.24
N ASN A 51 -8.35 -3.36 14.23
CA ASN A 51 -8.11 -2.55 15.41
C ASN A 51 -8.88 -1.23 15.27
N ARG A 52 -9.88 -1.01 16.13
CA ARG A 52 -10.73 0.19 16.07
C ARG A 52 -9.96 1.51 16.23
N GLU A 53 -8.77 1.48 16.82
CA GLU A 53 -7.96 2.67 17.06
C GLU A 53 -6.84 2.86 16.03
N GLU A 54 -6.30 1.78 15.47
CA GLU A 54 -5.13 1.84 14.56
C GLU A 54 -5.42 1.44 13.11
N GLY A 55 -6.55 0.77 12.84
CA GLY A 55 -6.96 0.30 11.52
C GLY A 55 -6.99 -1.21 11.35
N ASP A 56 -7.24 -1.64 10.13
CA ASP A 56 -7.17 -3.04 9.72
C ASP A 56 -5.72 -3.46 9.41
N PHE A 57 -5.30 -4.59 9.95
CA PHE A 57 -3.99 -5.19 9.74
C PHE A 57 -4.10 -6.61 9.19
N LEU A 58 -3.35 -6.89 8.13
CA LEU A 58 -3.15 -8.19 7.55
C LEU A 58 -1.99 -8.88 8.26
N ILE A 59 -2.23 -10.08 8.79
CA ILE A 59 -1.19 -10.88 9.44
C ILE A 59 -0.82 -12.06 8.55
N PHE A 60 0.47 -12.20 8.27
CA PHE A 60 1.03 -13.31 7.52
C PHE A 60 1.54 -14.41 8.46
N GLU A 61 1.64 -15.63 7.93
CA GLU A 61 2.21 -16.80 8.62
C GLU A 61 3.63 -16.52 9.15
N ASN A 62 4.43 -15.76 8.40
CA ASN A 62 5.79 -15.39 8.79
C ASN A 62 5.86 -14.43 9.99
N GLY A 63 4.73 -14.00 10.54
CA GLY A 63 4.64 -13.02 11.63
C GLY A 63 4.71 -11.57 11.16
N GLU A 64 4.75 -11.35 9.84
CA GLU A 64 4.68 -10.01 9.25
C GLU A 64 3.27 -9.45 9.37
N LYS A 65 3.19 -8.13 9.57
CA LYS A 65 1.93 -7.40 9.67
C LYS A 65 1.93 -6.21 8.73
N VAL A 66 0.87 -6.08 7.94
CA VAL A 66 0.71 -5.04 6.92
C VAL A 66 -0.60 -4.31 7.15
N ARG A 67 -0.61 -2.97 7.18
CA ARG A 67 -1.87 -2.21 7.27
C ARG A 67 -2.61 -2.27 5.95
N LEU A 68 -3.91 -2.57 5.97
CA LEU A 68 -4.70 -2.68 4.74
C LEU A 68 -4.78 -1.34 3.98
N ASP A 69 -4.93 -0.22 4.68
CA ASP A 69 -5.07 1.10 4.02
C ASP A 69 -3.84 1.53 3.23
N ARG A 70 -2.68 0.88 3.45
CA ARG A 70 -1.41 1.20 2.78
C ARG A 70 -1.04 0.21 1.70
N ILE A 71 -1.91 -0.74 1.41
CA ILE A 71 -1.64 -1.75 0.41
C ILE A 71 -1.83 -1.14 -0.98
N VAL A 72 -0.78 -1.22 -1.77
CA VAL A 72 -0.75 -0.78 -3.15
C VAL A 72 -1.24 -1.88 -4.07
N VAL A 73 -0.78 -3.12 -3.86
CA VAL A 73 -1.16 -4.27 -4.70
C VAL A 73 -1.28 -5.53 -3.85
N ILE A 74 -2.31 -6.33 -4.11
CA ILE A 74 -2.54 -7.66 -3.54
C ILE A 74 -2.58 -8.66 -4.69
N SER A 75 -1.55 -9.50 -4.85
CA SER A 75 -1.51 -10.57 -5.85
C SER A 75 -1.77 -10.10 -7.29
N GLY A 76 -1.34 -8.86 -7.61
CA GLY A 76 -1.58 -8.22 -8.91
C GLY A 76 -2.89 -7.42 -9.00
N ILE A 77 -3.74 -7.45 -7.96
CA ILE A 77 -4.96 -6.67 -7.85
C ILE A 77 -4.62 -5.31 -7.22
N PRO A 78 -5.05 -4.18 -7.78
CA PRO A 78 -4.82 -2.86 -7.19
C PRO A 78 -5.50 -2.78 -5.82
N GLY A 79 -4.74 -2.34 -4.82
CA GLY A 79 -5.18 -2.12 -3.46
C GLY A 79 -5.67 -0.69 -3.20
N PRO A 80 -6.08 -0.38 -1.96
CA PRO A 80 -6.62 0.93 -1.61
C PRO A 80 -5.62 2.08 -1.75
N ALA A 81 -4.32 1.82 -1.60
CA ALA A 81 -3.27 2.83 -1.78
C ALA A 81 -2.68 2.85 -3.21
N TYR A 82 -3.32 2.16 -4.17
CA TYR A 82 -2.85 2.12 -5.55
C TYR A 82 -2.88 3.51 -6.21
N ASP A 83 -3.92 4.30 -5.94
CA ASP A 83 -4.06 5.67 -6.46
C ASP A 83 -2.94 6.59 -5.95
N GLU A 84 -2.56 6.46 -4.67
CA GLU A 84 -1.42 7.19 -4.10
C GLU A 84 -0.10 6.80 -4.78
N TYR A 85 0.10 5.50 -5.06
CA TYR A 85 1.27 5.02 -5.79
C TYR A 85 1.31 5.52 -7.23
N ASP A 86 0.19 5.49 -7.96
CA ASP A 86 0.09 6.01 -9.32
C ASP A 86 0.43 7.50 -9.35
N SER A 87 -0.15 8.29 -8.43
CA SER A 87 0.13 9.72 -8.29
C SER A 87 1.61 9.99 -7.94
N TYR A 88 2.20 9.19 -7.04
CA TYR A 88 3.61 9.30 -6.70
C TYR A 88 4.55 8.94 -7.86
N ALA A 89 4.21 7.90 -8.63
CA ALA A 89 4.95 7.52 -9.83
C ALA A 89 4.85 8.59 -10.94
N LEU A 90 3.77 9.36 -10.97
CA LEU A 90 3.57 10.50 -11.89
C LEU A 90 4.23 11.79 -11.39
N ALA A 91 4.50 11.94 -10.09
CA ALA A 91 5.08 13.14 -9.50
C ALA A 91 6.42 13.61 -10.11
N PRO A 92 7.39 12.73 -10.51
CA PRO A 92 8.62 13.19 -11.17
C PRO A 92 8.43 13.73 -12.60
N LEU A 93 7.24 13.61 -13.23
CA LEU A 93 6.96 14.24 -14.53
C LEU A 93 6.44 15.68 -14.42
N THR A 94 5.91 16.08 -13.26
CA THR A 94 5.31 17.42 -13.08
C THR A 94 6.28 18.45 -12.49
N CYS A 95 7.29 18.04 -11.71
CA CYS A 95 8.22 18.98 -11.06
C CYS A 95 9.51 19.29 -11.86
N LYS A 96 9.59 18.88 -13.14
CA LYS A 96 10.68 19.27 -14.06
C LYS A 96 10.18 19.72 -15.45
N ALA A 97 8.89 19.99 -15.59
CA ALA A 97 8.28 20.51 -16.82
C ALA A 97 8.07 22.03 -16.76
N GLY A 98 9.06 22.81 -16.27
CA GLY A 98 8.87 24.26 -16.22
C GLY A 98 9.93 25.16 -15.59
N TYR A 99 11.17 24.72 -15.33
CA TYR A 99 12.28 25.65 -15.11
C TYR A 99 13.54 25.09 -15.75
N ASP A 100 13.67 25.35 -17.05
CA ASP A 100 14.97 25.46 -17.71
C ASP A 100 15.61 26.74 -17.15
N ASP A 101 16.40 26.58 -16.10
CA ASP A 101 17.28 27.64 -15.62
C ASP A 101 18.58 27.54 -16.43
N SER A 102 18.63 28.20 -17.60
CA SER A 102 19.84 28.88 -18.11
C SER A 102 19.63 29.56 -19.48
N PHE A 103 19.91 30.87 -19.48
CA PHE A 103 20.47 31.68 -20.57
C PHE A 103 19.51 32.43 -21.52
N CYS A 104 19.37 33.74 -21.28
CA CYS A 104 19.69 34.79 -22.25
C CYS A 104 19.89 36.13 -21.53
N GLU A 105 21.01 36.78 -21.88
CA GLU A 105 21.48 38.12 -21.45
C GLU A 105 20.51 39.27 -21.74
#